data_AF-A0A3B6VTS5-F1
#
_entry.id   AF-A0A3B6VTS5-F1
#
_cell.length_a   1.000
_cell.length_b   1.000
_cell.length_c   1.000
_cell.angle_alpha   90.00
_cell.angle_beta   90.00
_cell.angle_gamma   90.00
#
_symmetry.space_group_name_H-M   'P 1'
#
loop_
_entity.id
_entity.type
_entity.pdbx_description
1 polymer ?
#
loop_
_entity_poly.entity_id
_entity_poly.type
_entity_poly.pdbx_seq_one_letter_code
_entity_poly.pdbx_strand_id
1 'polypeptide(L)'
;MRIYIYCIISIIFIISCQTNQVYNIKNDDDKSHFVKINRIEYLKPNIKYNINGTLYSTDKRSRIYKVIRKENLILSNAKRNNYAQKKVVELYGIKDHDQGGHIIGRQFGGSPNIDNLIPINKKLNIGEMRKTEMEWRESIINGDEINDIVIDIKYIYTNMRPNIIIINYDIEKDYTNYRIQKIFTND
;
A
#
# COMPACT_ATOMS: atom_id res chain seq x y z
N MET A 1 15.34 59.63 -17.01
CA MET A 1 13.99 59.25 -16.53
C MET A 1 13.66 57.86 -17.05
N ARG A 2 13.20 56.98 -16.14
CA ARG A 2 12.75 55.57 -16.29
C ARG A 2 13.82 54.45 -16.33
N ILE A 3 14.15 54.06 -15.10
CA ILE A 3 14.57 52.74 -14.58
C ILE A 3 13.54 51.65 -14.97
N TYR A 4 13.98 50.41 -15.21
CA TYR A 4 13.42 49.10 -14.73
C TYR A 4 14.35 47.98 -15.26
N ILE A 5 15.34 47.54 -14.49
CA ILE A 5 15.31 46.46 -13.48
C ILE A 5 15.36 45.06 -14.09
N TYR A 6 16.45 44.36 -13.76
CA TYR A 6 16.74 42.94 -13.95
C TYR A 6 15.54 42.02 -13.65
N CYS A 7 15.26 41.10 -14.57
CA CYS A 7 14.57 39.85 -14.25
C CYS A 7 15.55 38.68 -14.38
N ILE A 8 16.48 38.60 -13.42
CA ILE A 8 16.92 37.30 -12.90
C ILE A 8 15.75 36.80 -12.05
N ILE A 9 15.24 35.60 -12.30
CA ILE A 9 14.64 34.70 -11.29
C ILE A 9 14.46 33.35 -11.99
N SER A 10 15.41 32.47 -11.71
CA SER A 10 15.17 31.07 -11.36
C SER A 10 14.29 30.26 -12.32
N ILE A 11 14.93 29.58 -13.28
CA ILE A 11 14.49 28.24 -13.67
C ILE A 11 14.56 27.39 -12.40
N ILE A 12 13.40 27.20 -11.79
CA ILE A 12 13.22 26.36 -10.62
C ILE A 12 13.60 24.95 -11.05
N PHE A 13 14.71 24.49 -10.50
CA PHE A 13 15.07 23.09 -10.41
C PHE A 13 13.85 22.34 -9.85
N ILE A 14 13.13 21.57 -10.68
CA ILE A 14 12.13 20.61 -10.20
C ILE A 14 12.93 19.46 -9.58
N ILE A 15 13.46 19.71 -8.38
CA ILE A 15 13.93 18.67 -7.50
C ILE A 15 12.68 17.83 -7.20
N SER A 16 12.73 16.58 -7.63
CA SER A 16 11.89 15.50 -7.14
C SER A 16 12.03 15.45 -5.61
N CYS A 17 11.27 16.27 -4.90
CA CYS A 17 11.29 16.31 -3.46
C CYS A 17 10.41 15.15 -2.98
N GLN A 18 11.04 13.98 -2.82
CA GLN A 18 10.45 12.93 -1.99
C GLN A 18 10.42 13.50 -0.57
N THR A 19 9.23 13.76 -0.04
CA THR A 19 9.12 14.37 1.29
C THR A 19 9.46 13.30 2.34
N ASN A 20 10.33 13.64 3.30
CA ASN A 20 10.61 12.77 4.44
C ASN A 20 9.49 12.80 5.50
N GLN A 21 8.45 13.61 5.27
CA GLN A 21 7.31 13.72 6.15
C GLN A 21 6.43 12.47 6.02
N VAL A 22 6.08 11.89 7.18
CA VAL A 22 5.11 10.81 7.28
C VAL A 22 3.78 11.39 7.75
N TYR A 23 2.71 11.14 6.98
CA TYR A 23 1.35 11.46 7.38
C TYR A 23 0.84 10.38 8.33
N ASN A 24 0.56 10.72 9.59
CA ASN A 24 0.01 9.76 10.57
C ASN A 24 -1.51 9.84 10.55
N ILE A 25 -2.15 8.82 9.97
CA ILE A 25 -3.59 8.79 9.73
C ILE A 25 -4.29 8.27 10.97
N LYS A 26 -5.09 9.12 11.61
CA LYS A 26 -5.67 8.82 12.93
C LYS A 26 -6.86 7.86 12.87
N ASN A 27 -7.67 7.96 11.83
CA ASN A 27 -8.89 7.16 11.64
C ASN A 27 -9.35 7.24 10.17
N ASP A 28 -10.45 6.56 9.86
CA ASP A 28 -11.01 6.50 8.50
C ASP A 28 -11.44 7.87 7.94
N ASP A 29 -11.71 8.87 8.79
CA ASP A 29 -12.12 10.22 8.39
C ASP A 29 -10.93 11.13 8.08
N ASP A 30 -9.73 10.78 8.53
CA ASP A 30 -8.49 11.50 8.21
C ASP A 30 -8.08 11.20 6.76
N LYS A 31 -8.37 12.16 5.88
CA LYS A 31 -8.03 12.10 4.45
C LYS A 31 -6.76 12.85 4.10
N SER A 32 -5.87 13.11 5.06
CA SER A 32 -4.69 13.96 4.85
C SER A 32 -3.70 13.41 3.81
N HIS A 33 -3.69 12.10 3.55
CA HIS A 33 -2.90 11.43 2.50
C HIS A 33 -3.60 11.38 1.13
N PHE A 34 -4.84 11.86 1.02
CA PHE A 34 -5.59 11.88 -0.23
C PHE A 34 -5.63 13.26 -0.89
N VAL A 35 -5.83 13.27 -2.20
CA VAL A 35 -6.25 14.41 -3.01
C VAL A 35 -7.54 14.05 -3.73
N LYS A 36 -8.45 15.02 -3.88
CA LYS A 36 -9.74 14.81 -4.55
C LYS A 36 -9.75 15.51 -5.91
N ILE A 37 -9.91 14.73 -6.98
CA ILE A 37 -9.96 15.24 -8.36
C ILE A 37 -11.29 14.77 -8.95
N ASN A 38 -12.12 15.71 -9.42
CA ASN A 38 -13.44 15.41 -10.00
C ASN A 38 -14.30 14.51 -9.10
N ARG A 39 -14.30 14.80 -7.79
CA ARG A 39 -14.99 14.04 -6.72
C ARG A 39 -14.46 12.62 -6.46
N ILE A 40 -13.40 12.20 -7.13
CA ILE A 40 -12.73 10.91 -6.90
C ILE A 40 -11.50 11.14 -6.01
N GLU A 41 -11.32 10.28 -5.02
CA GLU A 41 -10.15 10.30 -4.13
C GLU A 41 -8.99 9.53 -4.76
N TYR A 42 -7.80 10.12 -4.71
CA TYR A 42 -6.53 9.56 -5.16
C TYR A 42 -5.51 9.72 -4.04
N LEU A 43 -4.60 8.76 -3.89
CA LEU A 43 -3.46 8.96 -3.02
C LEU A 43 -2.60 10.12 -3.50
N LYS A 44 -1.99 10.87 -2.58
CA LYS A 44 -0.96 11.84 -2.95
C LYS A 44 0.28 11.10 -3.48
N PRO A 45 0.99 11.67 -4.46
CA PRO A 45 2.23 11.09 -4.97
C PRO A 45 3.41 11.42 -4.05
N ASN A 46 4.45 10.57 -4.06
CA ASN A 46 5.72 10.78 -3.34
C ASN A 46 5.58 11.07 -1.84
N ILE A 47 4.62 10.43 -1.17
CA ILE A 47 4.44 10.57 0.28
C ILE A 47 4.64 9.23 0.98
N LYS A 48 4.82 9.33 2.31
CA LYS A 48 4.70 8.20 3.22
C LYS A 48 3.53 8.46 4.16
N TYR A 49 2.73 7.44 4.46
CA TYR A 49 1.67 7.55 5.45
C TYR A 49 1.63 6.32 6.35
N ASN A 50 1.33 6.52 7.63
CA ASN A 50 1.20 5.46 8.62
C ASN A 50 -0.28 5.30 9.00
N ILE A 51 -0.78 4.07 8.93
CA ILE A 51 -2.09 3.68 9.45
C ILE A 51 -1.84 2.55 10.45
N ASN A 52 -2.12 2.80 11.73
CA ASN A 52 -2.05 1.80 12.80
C ASN A 52 -0.72 1.01 12.82
N GLY A 53 0.42 1.71 12.74
CA GLY A 53 1.75 1.10 12.78
C GLY A 53 2.21 0.53 11.43
N THR A 54 1.37 0.58 10.39
CA THR A 54 1.73 0.14 9.04
C THR A 54 2.08 1.35 8.16
N LEU A 55 3.32 1.40 7.68
CA LEU A 55 3.86 2.46 6.84
C LEU A 55 3.71 2.11 5.37
N TYR A 56 3.05 2.98 4.62
CA TYR A 56 2.87 2.87 3.17
C TYR A 56 3.68 3.98 2.48
N SER A 57 4.20 3.69 1.30
CA SER A 57 4.91 4.66 0.46
C SER A 57 4.31 4.70 -0.94
N THR A 58 4.06 5.91 -1.43
CA THR A 58 3.58 6.15 -2.80
C THR A 58 4.67 6.72 -3.69
N ASP A 59 4.64 6.35 -4.96
CA ASP A 59 5.56 6.90 -5.95
C ASP A 59 5.00 8.16 -6.62
N LYS A 60 5.72 8.68 -7.62
CA LYS A 60 5.34 9.90 -8.35
C LYS A 60 4.01 9.81 -9.11
N ARG A 61 3.46 8.61 -9.25
CA ARG A 61 2.16 8.33 -9.90
C ARG A 61 1.09 7.96 -8.88
N SER A 62 1.33 8.19 -7.59
CA SER A 62 0.42 7.83 -6.51
C SER A 62 0.18 6.32 -6.35
N ARG A 63 1.10 5.48 -6.86
CA ARG A 63 1.01 4.02 -6.71
C ARG A 63 1.67 3.62 -5.39
N ILE A 64 1.03 2.76 -4.61
CA ILE A 64 1.66 2.16 -3.42
C ILE A 64 2.75 1.21 -3.90
N TYR A 65 4.01 1.52 -3.63
CA TYR A 65 5.14 0.69 -4.08
C TYR A 65 5.81 -0.07 -2.94
N LYS A 66 5.58 0.34 -1.68
CA LYS A 66 6.16 -0.30 -0.51
C LYS A 66 5.25 -0.17 0.71
N VAL A 67 5.09 -1.28 1.43
CA VAL A 67 4.41 -1.35 2.73
C VAL A 67 5.35 -1.99 3.74
N ILE A 68 5.45 -1.41 4.93
CA ILE A 68 6.31 -1.88 6.01
C ILE A 68 5.48 -1.91 7.30
N ARG A 69 5.50 -3.05 7.99
CA ARG A 69 5.00 -3.19 9.36
C ARG A 69 6.08 -3.89 10.19
N LYS A 70 6.66 -3.17 11.15
CA LYS A 70 7.70 -3.73 12.03
C LYS A 70 7.13 -4.53 13.19
N GLU A 71 6.04 -4.02 13.76
CA GLU A 71 5.37 -4.63 14.90
C GLU A 71 4.69 -5.95 14.54
N ASN A 72 4.46 -6.77 15.56
CA ASN A 72 3.72 -8.01 15.43
C ASN A 72 2.37 -7.77 14.75
N LEU A 73 2.05 -8.66 13.81
CA LEU A 73 0.75 -8.74 13.18
C LEU A 73 -0.23 -9.33 14.20
N ILE A 74 -1.39 -8.67 14.35
CA ILE A 74 -2.41 -9.07 15.31
C ILE A 74 -3.72 -9.36 14.59
N LEU A 75 -4.52 -10.26 15.14
CA LEU A 75 -5.89 -10.48 14.65
C LEU A 75 -6.77 -9.28 14.99
N SER A 76 -7.63 -8.92 14.06
CA SER A 76 -8.57 -7.82 14.13
C SER A 76 -9.77 -8.10 13.22
N ASN A 77 -10.67 -7.13 13.07
CA ASN A 77 -11.81 -7.22 12.18
C ASN A 77 -12.16 -5.85 11.61
N ALA A 78 -11.33 -5.36 10.69
CA ALA A 78 -11.62 -4.12 9.97
C ALA A 78 -12.88 -4.26 9.11
N LYS A 79 -13.57 -3.13 8.89
CA LYS A 79 -14.75 -3.05 8.03
C LYS A 79 -14.40 -3.45 6.60
N ARG A 80 -15.41 -3.81 5.81
CA ARG A 80 -15.24 -4.02 4.36
C ARG A 80 -15.85 -2.85 3.61
N ASN A 81 -15.08 -2.26 2.69
CA ASN A 81 -15.59 -1.25 1.76
C ASN A 81 -15.62 -1.83 0.34
N ASN A 82 -16.79 -2.29 -0.10
CA ASN A 82 -16.97 -2.86 -1.44
C ASN A 82 -16.84 -1.79 -2.53
N TYR A 83 -17.19 -0.54 -2.22
CA TYR A 83 -17.03 0.58 -3.15
C TYR A 83 -15.55 0.81 -3.45
N ALA A 84 -14.69 0.90 -2.43
CA ALA A 84 -13.24 1.10 -2.63
C ALA A 84 -12.59 -0.07 -3.41
N GLN A 85 -12.94 -1.31 -3.10
CA GLN A 85 -12.45 -2.49 -3.83
C GLN A 85 -12.86 -2.50 -5.31
N LYS A 86 -14.08 -2.06 -5.62
CA LYS A 86 -14.50 -1.90 -7.02
C LYS A 86 -13.79 -0.71 -7.67
N LYS A 87 -13.66 0.40 -6.95
CA LYS A 87 -13.11 1.65 -7.48
C LYS A 87 -11.63 1.54 -7.81
N VAL A 88 -10.84 0.85 -7.00
CA VAL A 88 -9.41 0.64 -7.30
C VAL A 88 -9.20 -0.16 -8.59
N VAL A 89 -10.06 -1.14 -8.88
CA VAL A 89 -10.03 -1.89 -10.14
C VAL A 89 -10.50 -1.02 -11.30
N GLU A 90 -11.56 -0.24 -11.12
CA GLU A 90 -12.04 0.70 -12.15
C GLU A 90 -10.97 1.73 -12.55
N LEU A 91 -10.21 2.23 -11.57
CA LEU A 91 -9.18 3.25 -11.80
C LEU A 91 -7.88 2.67 -12.36
N TYR A 92 -7.46 1.49 -11.89
CA TYR A 92 -6.08 1.03 -12.07
C TYR A 92 -5.94 -0.42 -12.55
N GLY A 93 -7.03 -1.19 -12.62
CA GLY A 93 -7.01 -2.62 -12.93
C GLY A 93 -7.65 -2.98 -14.27
N ILE A 94 -7.78 -4.29 -14.48
CA ILE A 94 -8.48 -4.88 -15.62
C ILE A 94 -9.85 -5.35 -15.14
N LYS A 95 -10.91 -4.74 -15.69
CA LYS A 95 -12.29 -5.08 -15.35
C LYS A 95 -12.55 -6.58 -15.59
N ASP A 96 -13.32 -7.18 -14.67
CA ASP A 96 -13.72 -8.60 -14.67
C ASP A 96 -12.58 -9.62 -14.47
N HIS A 97 -11.32 -9.18 -14.52
CA HIS A 97 -10.12 -10.00 -14.28
C HIS A 97 -9.51 -9.75 -12.90
N ASP A 98 -9.51 -8.50 -12.46
CA ASP A 98 -8.95 -8.09 -11.17
C ASP A 98 -10.00 -7.92 -10.07
N GLN A 99 -9.53 -8.02 -8.83
CA GLN A 99 -10.21 -7.61 -7.62
C GLN A 99 -9.39 -6.51 -6.92
N GLY A 100 -10.06 -5.65 -6.15
CA GLY A 100 -9.38 -4.77 -5.21
C GLY A 100 -8.87 -5.57 -4.03
N GLY A 101 -7.68 -6.14 -4.16
CA GLY A 101 -7.04 -6.95 -3.13
C GLY A 101 -6.49 -6.06 -2.03
N HIS A 102 -6.63 -6.51 -0.78
CA HIS A 102 -5.98 -5.84 0.34
C HIS A 102 -4.48 -6.15 0.32
N ILE A 103 -3.65 -5.16 0.66
CA ILE A 103 -2.22 -5.40 0.89
C ILE A 103 -2.02 -6.02 2.27
N ILE A 104 -2.57 -5.39 3.30
CA ILE A 104 -2.78 -5.98 4.63
C ILE A 104 -4.25 -6.35 4.76
N GLY A 105 -4.54 -7.64 4.97
CA GLY A 105 -5.89 -8.15 5.08
C GLY A 105 -6.72 -7.50 6.19
N ARG A 106 -8.05 -7.42 5.99
CA ARG A 106 -8.98 -6.84 6.97
C ARG A 106 -8.88 -7.53 8.35
N GLN A 107 -8.61 -8.83 8.34
CA GLN A 107 -8.48 -9.66 9.54
C GLN A 107 -7.25 -9.29 10.38
N PHE A 108 -6.38 -8.43 9.85
CA PHE A 108 -5.22 -7.88 10.54
C PHE A 108 -5.33 -6.36 10.73
N GLY A 109 -6.52 -5.80 10.57
CA GLY A 109 -6.77 -4.36 10.78
C GLY A 109 -6.39 -3.47 9.59
N GLY A 110 -6.15 -4.06 8.42
CA GLY A 110 -5.86 -3.29 7.21
C GLY A 110 -7.00 -2.34 6.84
N SER A 111 -6.65 -1.13 6.38
CA SER A 111 -7.62 -0.13 5.94
C SER A 111 -8.52 -0.70 4.84
N PRO A 112 -9.84 -0.41 4.87
CA PRO A 112 -10.75 -0.84 3.82
C PRO A 112 -10.70 0.03 2.56
N ASN A 113 -9.98 1.15 2.59
CA ASN A 113 -9.99 2.17 1.55
C ASN A 113 -8.85 1.98 0.54
N ILE A 114 -8.83 2.79 -0.52
CA ILE A 114 -7.84 2.69 -1.61
C ILE A 114 -6.37 2.90 -1.18
N ASP A 115 -6.14 3.31 0.06
CA ASP A 115 -4.83 3.45 0.71
C ASP A 115 -4.22 2.11 1.19
N ASN A 116 -4.94 1.01 1.08
CA ASN A 116 -4.46 -0.35 1.37
C ASN A 116 -4.98 -1.35 0.33
N LEU A 117 -5.34 -0.88 -0.86
CA LEU A 117 -5.85 -1.73 -1.93
C LEU A 117 -5.01 -1.58 -3.20
N ILE A 118 -4.84 -2.68 -3.91
CA ILE A 118 -4.26 -2.71 -5.26
C ILE A 118 -5.11 -3.62 -6.16
N PRO A 119 -5.11 -3.41 -7.50
CA PRO A 119 -5.71 -4.37 -8.42
C PRO A 119 -4.87 -5.65 -8.46
N ILE A 120 -5.49 -6.78 -8.11
CA ILE A 120 -4.87 -8.11 -8.11
C ILE A 120 -5.72 -9.04 -8.96
N ASN A 121 -5.09 -9.85 -9.83
CA ASN A 121 -5.75 -10.93 -10.56
C ASN A 121 -6.59 -11.76 -9.59
N LYS A 122 -7.85 -12.03 -9.96
CA LYS A 122 -8.79 -12.76 -9.11
C LYS A 122 -8.24 -14.11 -8.64
N LYS A 123 -7.56 -14.88 -9.50
CA LYS A 123 -6.97 -16.18 -9.16
C LYS A 123 -5.87 -16.05 -8.14
N LEU A 124 -4.98 -15.05 -8.29
CA LEU A 124 -3.93 -14.77 -7.31
C LEU A 124 -4.52 -14.32 -5.97
N ASN A 125 -5.50 -13.42 -6.00
CA ASN A 125 -6.12 -12.84 -4.81
C ASN A 125 -6.81 -13.90 -3.94
N ILE A 126 -7.60 -14.80 -4.56
CA ILE A 126 -8.33 -15.86 -3.83
C ILE A 126 -7.50 -17.14 -3.62
N GLY A 127 -6.34 -17.24 -4.27
CA GLY A 127 -5.39 -18.34 -4.19
C GLY A 127 -4.24 -18.01 -3.25
N GLU A 128 -3.03 -17.81 -3.78
CA GLU A 128 -1.79 -17.72 -3.00
C GLU A 128 -1.73 -16.52 -2.03
N MET A 129 -2.33 -15.38 -2.40
CA MET A 129 -2.44 -14.23 -1.47
C MET A 129 -3.30 -14.60 -0.26
N ARG A 130 -4.51 -15.11 -0.50
CA ARG A 130 -5.39 -15.60 0.57
C ARG A 130 -4.72 -16.70 1.40
N LYS A 131 -4.00 -17.63 0.76
CA LYS A 131 -3.28 -18.70 1.46
C LYS A 131 -2.23 -18.13 2.40
N THR A 132 -1.47 -17.12 1.97
CA THR A 132 -0.51 -16.41 2.82
C THR A 132 -1.19 -15.73 4.00
N GLU A 133 -2.32 -15.05 3.80
CA GLU A 133 -3.10 -14.47 4.91
C GLU A 133 -3.63 -15.53 5.88
N MET A 134 -4.01 -16.72 5.40
CA MET A 134 -4.44 -17.82 6.26
C MET A 134 -3.28 -18.42 7.04
N GLU A 135 -2.11 -18.61 6.44
CA GLU A 135 -0.91 -19.09 7.14
C GLU A 135 -0.52 -18.14 8.28
N TRP A 136 -0.53 -16.82 8.05
CA TRP A 136 -0.33 -15.83 9.11
C TRP A 136 -1.37 -15.94 10.21
N ARG A 137 -2.65 -16.12 9.85
CA ARG A 137 -3.75 -16.29 10.81
C ARG A 137 -3.52 -17.49 11.72
N GLU A 138 -3.20 -18.65 11.14
CA GLU A 138 -2.97 -19.88 11.90
C GLU A 138 -1.72 -19.76 12.78
N SER A 139 -0.65 -19.14 12.29
CA SER A 139 0.57 -18.90 13.07
C SER A 139 0.25 -18.08 14.33
N ILE A 140 -0.48 -16.97 14.18
CA ILE A 140 -0.90 -16.13 15.31
C ILE A 140 -1.80 -16.90 16.28
N ILE A 141 -2.71 -17.75 15.79
CA ILE A 141 -3.59 -18.58 16.65
C ILE A 141 -2.79 -19.59 17.46
N ASN A 142 -1.71 -20.12 16.88
CA ASN A 142 -0.84 -21.08 17.56
C ASN A 142 0.13 -20.42 18.54
N GLY A 143 0.14 -19.09 18.64
CA GLY A 143 1.03 -18.34 19.52
C GLY A 143 2.37 -17.93 18.90
N ASP A 144 2.54 -18.14 17.59
CA ASP A 144 3.71 -17.67 16.84
C ASP A 144 3.57 -16.17 16.53
N GLU A 145 4.69 -15.47 16.38
CA GLU A 145 4.70 -14.04 16.02
C GLU A 145 5.06 -13.85 14.55
N ILE A 146 4.33 -12.98 13.85
CA ILE A 146 4.65 -12.54 12.49
C ILE A 146 5.01 -11.05 12.55
N ASN A 147 6.24 -10.69 12.18
CA ASN A 147 6.74 -9.33 12.29
C ASN A 147 7.67 -8.96 11.12
N ASP A 148 8.22 -7.74 11.15
CA ASP A 148 9.12 -7.20 10.12
C ASP A 148 8.66 -7.42 8.67
N ILE A 149 7.34 -7.27 8.47
CA ILE A 149 6.68 -7.42 7.17
C ILE A 149 7.12 -6.28 6.26
N VAL A 150 7.65 -6.65 5.09
CA VAL A 150 7.99 -5.74 3.99
C VAL A 150 7.35 -6.25 2.71
N ILE A 151 6.40 -5.49 2.19
CA ILE A 151 5.73 -5.77 0.92
C ILE A 151 6.21 -4.77 -0.13
N ASP A 152 6.95 -5.25 -1.12
CA ASP A 152 7.37 -4.49 -2.29
C ASP A 152 6.43 -4.76 -3.46
N ILE A 153 5.86 -3.71 -4.03
CA ILE A 153 4.92 -3.77 -5.16
C ILE A 153 5.61 -3.16 -6.37
N LYS A 154 5.85 -3.97 -7.40
CA LYS A 154 6.59 -3.56 -8.60
C LYS A 154 5.63 -3.30 -9.76
N TYR A 155 5.92 -2.22 -10.48
CA TYR A 155 5.17 -1.78 -11.64
C TYR A 155 6.11 -1.65 -12.83
N ILE A 156 5.68 -2.12 -13.99
CA ILE A 156 6.39 -1.91 -15.25
C ILE A 156 6.07 -0.51 -15.78
N TYR A 157 7.11 0.28 -16.03
CA TYR A 157 7.03 1.65 -16.55
C TYR A 157 5.95 2.51 -15.87
N THR A 158 4.90 2.84 -16.61
CA THR A 158 3.83 3.75 -16.24
C THR A 158 2.54 3.04 -15.84
N ASN A 159 2.55 1.70 -15.76
CA ASN A 159 1.36 0.92 -15.42
C ASN A 159 0.85 1.25 -14.02
N MET A 160 -0.47 1.40 -13.88
CA MET A 160 -1.12 1.57 -12.59
C MET A 160 -1.47 0.23 -11.91
N ARG A 161 -1.60 -0.83 -12.71
CA ARG A 161 -1.73 -2.21 -12.23
C ARG A 161 -0.36 -2.78 -11.86
N PRO A 162 -0.17 -3.36 -10.66
CA PRO A 162 1.09 -3.98 -10.27
C PRO A 162 1.36 -5.24 -11.09
N ASN A 163 2.64 -5.54 -11.30
CA ASN A 163 3.10 -6.73 -12.01
C ASN A 163 3.64 -7.79 -11.06
N ILE A 164 4.32 -7.39 -10.00
CA ILE A 164 4.93 -8.30 -9.03
C ILE A 164 4.65 -7.80 -7.63
N ILE A 165 4.30 -8.71 -6.73
CA ILE A 165 4.12 -8.48 -5.30
C ILE A 165 5.13 -9.37 -4.58
N ILE A 166 6.03 -8.76 -3.82
CA ILE A 166 7.05 -9.45 -3.05
C ILE A 166 6.74 -9.22 -1.57
N ILE A 167 6.52 -10.29 -0.82
CA ILE A 167 6.24 -10.23 0.62
C ILE A 167 7.43 -10.86 1.34
N ASN A 168 8.04 -10.11 2.24
CA ASN A 168 9.04 -10.61 3.18
C ASN A 168 8.50 -10.42 4.58
N TYR A 169 8.73 -11.36 5.48
CA TYR A 169 8.35 -11.25 6.89
C TYR A 169 9.15 -12.24 7.71
N ASP A 170 9.26 -11.97 9.00
CA ASP A 170 9.86 -12.88 9.95
C ASP A 170 8.75 -13.60 10.72
N ILE A 171 8.99 -14.87 11.03
CA ILE A 171 8.13 -15.69 11.90
C ILE A 171 8.97 -16.18 13.08
N GLU A 172 8.50 -15.88 14.29
CA GLU A 172 9.07 -16.39 15.53
C GLU A 172 8.22 -17.55 16.03
N LYS A 173 8.83 -18.73 16.07
CA LYS A 173 8.20 -19.99 16.46
C LYS A 173 9.17 -20.83 17.28
N ASP A 174 8.75 -21.28 18.46
CA ASP A 174 9.55 -22.16 19.33
C ASP A 174 10.98 -21.64 19.56
N TYR A 175 11.12 -20.34 19.86
CA TYR A 175 12.42 -19.64 20.02
C TYR A 175 13.32 -19.60 18.77
N THR A 176 12.78 -19.94 17.60
CA THR A 176 13.46 -19.85 16.32
C THR A 176 12.85 -18.73 15.49
N ASN A 177 13.69 -17.90 14.86
CA ASN A 177 13.25 -16.87 13.93
C ASN A 177 13.56 -17.33 12.50
N TYR A 178 12.55 -17.30 11.63
CA TYR A 178 12.69 -17.60 10.20
C TYR A 178 12.30 -16.39 9.38
N ARG A 179 13.13 -16.06 8.38
CA ARG A 179 12.76 -15.08 7.36
C ARG A 179 12.14 -15.75 6.15
N ILE A 180 10.91 -15.40 5.85
CA ILE A 180 10.16 -15.92 4.71
C ILE A 180 10.09 -14.86 3.60
N GLN A 181 10.29 -15.30 2.36
CA GLN A 181 10.05 -14.50 1.17
C GLN A 181 9.07 -15.22 0.25
N LYS A 182 8.06 -14.48 -0.23
CA LYS A 182 7.13 -14.92 -1.25
C LYS A 182 7.10 -13.91 -2.40
N ILE A 183 7.09 -14.41 -3.63
CA ILE A 183 7.07 -13.61 -4.85
C ILE A 183 5.87 -14.06 -5.68
N PHE A 184 5.00 -13.11 -6.02
CA PHE A 184 3.82 -13.37 -6.82
C PHE A 184 3.84 -12.52 -8.10
N THR A 185 3.57 -13.17 -9.23
CA THR A 185 3.29 -12.47 -10.48
C THR A 185 1.79 -12.19 -10.58
N ASN A 186 1.45 -10.95 -10.89
CA ASN A 186 0.08 -10.51 -11.07
C ASN A 186 -0.27 -10.55 -12.55
N ASP A 187 -0.45 -11.74 -13.11
CA ASP A 187 -0.75 -11.97 -14.53
C ASP A 187 -2.20 -11.63 -14.93
#